data_AF-A0AB33IBL1-F1
#
_entry.id   AF-A0AB33IBL1-F1
#
_cell.length_a   1.000
_cell.length_b   1.000
_cell.length_c   1.000
_cell.angle_alpha   90.00
_cell.angle_beta   90.00
_cell.angle_gamma   90.00
#
_symmetry.space_group_name_H-M   'P 1'
#
loop_
_entity.id
_entity.type
_entity.pdbx_description
1 polymer ?
#
loop_
_entity_poly.entity_id
_entity_poly.type
_entity_poly.pdbx_seq_one_letter_code
_entity_poly.pdbx_strand_id
1 'polypeptide(L)'
;MSGNAWVIVSTMGRDSPTTGARILIILRLLAQYGISIGWLENDATVGIKPPKMNASQGIHSWSDEEIDAYERRWPSGTYQRLTFALLLYTGQTRSDAVRIGPDNIRDGMIYVRQQKTKTELFIPIHPTLQIEIDQWSGNSKTFLTGARGNALSANGFYNVFKDWCQEAGLPDNCSPHGLRKAVARRLAEAGCSPHEIAAITGHKTLSEVSRYTRAASQQKMAETSVKKLR
;
A
#
# COMPACT_ATOMS: atom_id res chain seq x y z
N MET A 1 21.61 -34.87 13.42
CA MET A 1 22.20 -33.77 12.61
C MET A 1 21.19 -32.66 12.32
N SER A 2 20.50 -32.15 13.34
CA SER A 2 19.40 -31.17 13.22
C SER A 2 19.83 -29.73 13.53
N GLY A 3 21.13 -29.45 13.67
CA GLY A 3 21.64 -28.17 14.16
C GLY A 3 21.75 -27.05 13.10
N ASN A 4 22.18 -27.37 11.87
CA ASN A 4 22.64 -26.31 10.95
C ASN A 4 21.50 -25.46 10.37
N ALA A 5 20.37 -26.08 9.98
CA ALA A 5 19.25 -25.35 9.40
C ALA A 5 18.54 -24.46 10.44
N TRP A 6 18.44 -24.90 11.70
CA TRP A 6 17.86 -24.08 12.76
C TRP A 6 18.74 -22.88 13.11
N VAL A 7 20.07 -23.05 13.13
CA VAL A 7 21.01 -21.95 13.31
C VAL A 7 20.87 -20.90 12.20
N ILE A 8 20.74 -21.32 10.94
CA ILE A 8 20.54 -20.38 9.81
C ILE A 8 19.23 -19.61 9.97
N VAL A 9 18.12 -20.29 10.24
CA VAL A 9 16.79 -19.66 10.39
C VAL A 9 16.75 -18.71 11.59
N SER A 10 17.33 -19.10 12.73
CA SER A 10 17.36 -18.28 13.94
C SER A 10 18.34 -17.12 13.86
N THR A 11 19.46 -17.28 13.16
CA THR A 11 20.48 -16.22 13.00
C THR A 11 20.05 -15.20 11.96
N MET A 12 19.66 -15.65 10.76
CA MET A 12 19.26 -14.74 9.67
C MET A 12 17.84 -14.20 9.83
N GLY A 13 16.99 -14.89 10.60
CA GLY A 13 15.64 -14.46 10.94
C GLY A 13 15.51 -13.73 12.27
N ARG A 14 16.63 -13.47 12.98
CA ARG A 14 16.65 -12.95 14.35
C ARG A 14 15.77 -11.72 14.54
N ASP A 15 15.88 -10.76 13.63
CA ASP A 15 15.24 -9.45 13.77
C ASP A 15 13.89 -9.36 13.04
N SER A 16 13.50 -10.41 12.32
CA SER A 16 12.26 -10.45 11.54
C SER A 16 11.73 -11.88 11.43
N PRO A 17 10.66 -12.21 12.18
CA PRO A 17 9.97 -13.50 12.07
C PRO A 17 9.53 -13.82 10.64
N THR A 18 9.14 -12.79 9.87
CA THR A 18 8.79 -12.90 8.44
C THR A 18 9.99 -13.32 7.59
N THR A 19 11.16 -12.73 7.85
CA THR A 19 12.40 -13.09 7.16
C THR A 19 12.80 -14.52 7.51
N GLY A 20 12.76 -14.89 8.79
CA GLY A 20 13.04 -16.26 9.23
C GLY A 20 12.11 -17.29 8.60
N ALA A 21 10.80 -17.00 8.50
CA ALA A 21 9.84 -17.87 7.83
C ALA A 21 10.14 -18.04 6.33
N ARG A 22 10.52 -16.97 5.62
CA ARG A 22 10.91 -17.04 4.20
C ARG A 22 12.17 -17.86 3.99
N ILE A 23 13.17 -17.68 4.86
CA ILE A 23 14.41 -18.45 4.81
C ILE A 23 14.12 -19.93 4.99
N LEU A 24 13.28 -20.30 5.95
CA LEU A 24 12.88 -21.70 6.14
C LEU A 24 12.17 -22.28 4.90
N ILE A 25 11.31 -21.50 4.22
CA ILE A 25 10.67 -21.92 2.96
C ILE A 25 11.72 -22.18 1.88
N ILE A 26 12.69 -21.27 1.71
CA ILE A 26 13.75 -21.41 0.71
C ILE A 26 14.62 -22.63 1.02
N LEU A 27 15.03 -22.82 2.27
CA LEU A 27 15.83 -23.98 2.68
C LEU A 27 15.10 -25.30 2.44
N ARG A 28 13.78 -25.36 2.69
CA ARG A 28 12.95 -26.52 2.37
C ARG A 28 12.96 -26.81 0.88
N LEU A 29 12.73 -25.80 0.04
CA LEU A 29 12.73 -25.97 -1.42
C LEU A 29 14.09 -26.47 -1.92
N LEU A 30 15.20 -25.89 -1.43
CA LEU A 30 16.54 -26.31 -1.78
C LEU A 30 16.85 -27.74 -1.31
N ALA A 31 16.43 -28.12 -0.11
CA ALA A 31 16.63 -29.46 0.41
C ALA A 31 15.86 -30.50 -0.42
N GLN A 32 14.58 -30.23 -0.72
CA GLN A 32 13.76 -31.10 -1.55
C GLN A 32 14.32 -31.24 -2.97
N TYR A 33 14.79 -30.13 -3.56
CA TYR A 33 15.44 -30.18 -4.87
C TYR A 33 16.76 -30.98 -4.82
N GLY A 34 17.60 -30.73 -3.82
CA GLY A 34 18.86 -31.46 -3.63
C GLY A 34 18.66 -32.97 -3.47
N ILE A 35 17.59 -33.40 -2.79
CA ILE A 35 17.21 -34.81 -2.69
C ILE A 35 16.80 -35.36 -4.07
N SER A 36 15.97 -34.60 -4.82
CA SER A 36 15.49 -35.06 -6.12
C SER A 36 16.60 -35.30 -7.15
N ILE A 37 17.73 -34.60 -7.03
CA ILE A 37 18.91 -34.76 -7.91
C ILE A 37 20.02 -35.61 -7.28
N GLY A 38 19.76 -36.24 -6.12
CA GLY A 38 20.70 -37.11 -5.44
C GLY A 38 21.90 -36.41 -4.77
N TRP A 39 21.87 -35.09 -4.63
CA TRP A 39 22.92 -34.31 -3.95
C TRP A 39 22.78 -34.32 -2.43
N LEU A 40 21.56 -34.56 -1.94
CA LEU A 40 21.26 -34.68 -0.53
C LEU A 40 20.53 -35.99 -0.27
N GLU A 41 20.89 -36.69 0.80
CA GLU A 41 20.18 -37.89 1.24
C GLU A 41 18.99 -37.55 2.16
N ASN A 42 19.05 -36.42 2.86
CA ASN A 42 18.09 -36.06 3.91
C ASN A 42 17.81 -34.55 3.94
N ASP A 43 16.60 -34.18 4.35
CA ASP A 43 16.17 -32.80 4.53
C ASP A 43 16.43 -32.32 5.97
N ALA A 44 17.45 -31.48 6.14
CA ALA A 44 17.83 -30.92 7.44
C ALA A 44 16.81 -29.92 8.04
N THR A 45 15.77 -29.55 7.29
CA THR A 45 14.70 -28.64 7.74
C THR A 45 13.51 -29.35 8.38
N VAL A 46 13.47 -30.69 8.29
CA VAL A 46 12.41 -31.52 8.90
C VAL A 46 12.33 -31.24 10.41
N GLY A 47 11.11 -31.02 10.90
CA GLY A 47 10.85 -30.72 12.31
C GLY A 47 11.10 -29.26 12.73
N ILE A 48 11.71 -28.42 11.89
CA ILE A 48 11.85 -26.98 12.19
C ILE A 48 10.49 -26.30 12.02
N LYS A 49 9.98 -25.73 13.12
CA LYS A 49 8.76 -24.93 13.11
C LYS A 49 9.06 -23.52 12.59
N PRO A 50 8.17 -22.92 11.77
CA PRO A 50 8.31 -21.52 11.40
C PRO A 50 8.29 -20.63 12.65
N PRO A 51 9.02 -19.50 12.66
CA PRO A 51 8.93 -18.52 13.74
C PRO A 51 7.48 -18.12 13.98
N LYS A 52 7.08 -18.00 15.25
CA LYS A 52 5.74 -17.49 15.58
C LYS A 52 5.64 -16.05 15.09
N MET A 53 4.65 -15.79 14.24
CA MET A 53 4.27 -14.44 13.87
C MET A 53 3.31 -13.92 14.93
N ASN A 54 3.71 -12.85 15.62
CA ASN A 54 2.73 -12.07 16.38
C ASN A 54 1.73 -11.47 15.38
N ALA A 55 0.45 -11.42 15.75
CA ALA A 55 -0.54 -10.68 14.97
C ALA A 55 -0.06 -9.23 14.89
N SER A 56 0.39 -8.80 13.70
CA SER A 56 0.77 -7.40 13.53
C SER A 56 -0.50 -6.56 13.59
N GLN A 57 -0.39 -5.35 14.13
CA GLN A 57 -1.48 -4.35 14.10
C GLN A 57 -1.82 -3.89 12.65
N GLY A 58 -1.23 -4.52 11.64
CA GLY A 58 -1.34 -4.14 10.24
C GLY A 58 -0.61 -2.84 9.94
N ILE A 59 -0.69 -2.43 8.68
CA ILE A 59 -0.24 -1.10 8.26
C ILE A 59 -1.29 -0.08 8.69
N HIS A 60 -0.86 0.97 9.39
CA HIS A 60 -1.66 2.12 9.81
C HIS A 60 -2.48 2.70 8.65
N SER A 61 -3.75 2.97 8.87
CA SER A 61 -4.60 3.70 7.92
C SER A 61 -4.67 5.14 8.38
N TRP A 62 -4.45 6.08 7.47
CA TRP A 62 -4.45 7.49 7.86
C TRP A 62 -5.83 7.91 8.41
N SER A 63 -5.81 8.68 9.50
CA SER A 63 -6.98 9.36 10.04
C SER A 63 -7.31 10.60 9.21
N ASP A 64 -8.50 11.16 9.41
CA ASP A 64 -8.90 12.37 8.70
C ASP A 64 -8.10 13.59 9.21
N GLU A 65 -7.74 13.61 10.49
CA GLU A 65 -6.88 14.64 11.09
C GLU A 65 -5.45 14.61 10.55
N GLU A 66 -4.90 13.40 10.30
CA GLU A 66 -3.58 13.24 9.67
C GLU A 66 -3.60 13.72 8.21
N ILE A 67 -4.69 13.45 7.49
CA ILE A 67 -4.92 13.96 6.14
C ILE A 67 -4.97 15.49 6.18
N ASP A 68 -5.79 16.08 7.04
CA ASP A 68 -5.92 17.53 7.19
C ASP A 68 -4.59 18.18 7.60
N ALA A 69 -3.80 17.51 8.44
CA ALA A 69 -2.48 18.00 8.85
C ALA A 69 -1.46 18.02 7.70
N TYR A 70 -1.42 16.96 6.89
CA TYR A 70 -0.63 16.97 5.66
C TYR A 70 -1.10 18.09 4.74
N GLU A 71 -2.42 18.24 4.61
CA GLU A 71 -3.00 19.22 3.72
C GLU A 71 -2.68 20.66 4.14
N ARG A 72 -2.72 20.95 5.43
CA ARG A 72 -2.36 22.26 5.98
C ARG A 72 -0.88 22.60 5.80
N ARG A 73 0.01 21.61 5.96
CA ARG A 73 1.45 21.80 5.80
C ARG A 73 1.86 22.06 4.34
N TRP A 74 1.18 21.40 3.42
CA TRP A 74 1.48 21.39 1.99
C TRP A 74 0.27 21.92 1.22
N PRO A 75 0.11 23.25 1.03
CA PRO A 75 -1.07 23.82 0.39
C PRO A 75 -1.19 23.45 -1.11
N SER A 76 -2.36 23.77 -1.69
CA SER A 76 -2.64 23.63 -3.12
C SER A 76 -1.57 24.27 -4.00
N GLY A 77 -1.26 23.63 -5.13
CA GLY A 77 -0.22 24.06 -6.08
C GLY A 77 1.20 23.60 -5.70
N THR A 78 1.41 23.01 -4.53
CA THR A 78 2.72 22.43 -4.17
C THR A 78 2.90 21.04 -4.77
N TYR A 79 4.15 20.67 -5.05
CA TYR A 79 4.49 19.33 -5.54
C TYR A 79 4.07 18.22 -4.56
N GLN A 80 4.22 18.47 -3.26
CA GLN A 80 3.78 17.58 -2.18
C GLN A 80 2.26 17.39 -2.20
N ARG A 81 1.49 18.47 -2.38
CA ARG A 81 0.03 18.38 -2.50
C ARG A 81 -0.38 17.58 -3.73
N LEU A 82 0.17 17.84 -4.91
CA LEU A 82 -0.13 17.06 -6.11
C LEU A 82 0.16 15.57 -5.88
N THR A 83 1.30 15.26 -5.27
CA THR A 83 1.70 13.88 -4.95
C THR A 83 0.71 13.19 -4.01
N PHE A 84 0.32 13.90 -2.96
CA PHE A 84 -0.66 13.42 -1.99
C PHE A 84 -2.04 13.22 -2.62
N ALA A 85 -2.50 14.18 -3.42
CA ALA A 85 -3.77 14.11 -4.13
C ALA A 85 -3.79 12.93 -5.11
N LEU A 86 -2.70 12.69 -5.84
CA LEU A 86 -2.58 11.53 -6.72
C LEU A 86 -2.75 10.21 -5.95
N LEU A 87 -2.10 10.06 -4.79
CA LEU A 87 -2.26 8.85 -3.98
C LEU A 87 -3.67 8.71 -3.40
N LEU A 88 -4.20 9.78 -2.79
CA LEU A 88 -5.48 9.77 -2.08
C LEU A 88 -6.67 9.61 -3.03
N TYR A 89 -6.68 10.31 -4.17
CA TYR A 89 -7.84 10.31 -5.06
C TYR A 89 -7.81 9.23 -6.13
N THR A 90 -6.67 8.56 -6.34
CA THR A 90 -6.61 7.37 -7.22
C THR A 90 -6.55 6.05 -6.46
N GLY A 91 -6.21 6.09 -5.16
CA GLY A 91 -6.01 4.90 -4.34
C GLY A 91 -4.89 3.98 -4.84
N GLN A 92 -4.01 4.44 -5.73
CA GLN A 92 -2.98 3.59 -6.34
C GLN A 92 -1.81 3.30 -5.40
N THR A 93 -1.06 2.24 -5.72
CA THR A 93 0.14 1.92 -4.94
C THR A 93 1.25 2.93 -5.23
N ARG A 94 2.20 3.08 -4.31
CA ARG A 94 3.36 3.96 -4.50
C ARG A 94 4.12 3.67 -5.81
N SER A 95 4.21 2.40 -6.23
CA SER A 95 4.90 2.01 -7.46
C SER A 95 4.13 2.33 -8.73
N ASP A 96 2.81 2.48 -8.64
CA ASP A 96 1.95 2.82 -9.77
C ASP A 96 1.75 4.35 -9.85
N ALA A 97 1.55 5.02 -8.71
CA ALA A 97 1.34 6.47 -8.63
C ALA A 97 2.50 7.27 -9.23
N VAL A 98 3.75 6.87 -9.00
CA VAL A 98 4.95 7.51 -9.58
C VAL A 98 5.06 7.39 -11.11
N ARG A 99 4.18 6.61 -11.73
CA ARG A 99 4.14 6.37 -13.18
C ARG A 99 2.96 7.06 -13.86
N ILE A 100 2.09 7.71 -13.09
CA ILE A 100 0.96 8.47 -13.63
C ILE A 100 1.49 9.79 -14.19
N GLY A 101 1.10 10.12 -15.41
CA GLY A 101 1.42 11.38 -16.07
C GLY A 101 0.30 11.84 -17.01
N PRO A 102 0.54 12.94 -17.75
CA PRO A 102 -0.46 13.53 -18.64
C PRO A 102 -1.03 12.54 -19.67
N ASP A 103 -0.19 11.68 -20.26
CA ASP A 103 -0.59 10.70 -21.27
C ASP A 103 -1.57 9.62 -20.75
N ASN A 104 -1.71 9.50 -19.43
CA ASN A 104 -2.67 8.62 -18.79
C ASN A 104 -4.08 9.22 -18.72
N ILE A 105 -4.23 10.53 -18.94
CA ILE A 105 -5.51 11.22 -18.80
C ILE A 105 -6.27 11.23 -20.12
N ARG A 106 -7.51 10.73 -20.11
CA ARG A 106 -8.43 10.72 -21.27
C ARG A 106 -9.85 10.86 -20.76
N ASP A 107 -10.64 11.74 -21.37
CA ASP A 107 -12.07 11.90 -21.11
C ASP A 107 -12.44 12.06 -19.61
N GLY A 108 -11.64 12.84 -18.86
CA GLY A 108 -11.85 13.05 -17.41
C GLY A 108 -11.49 11.85 -16.53
N MET A 109 -10.81 10.85 -17.08
CA MET A 109 -10.39 9.62 -16.40
C MET A 109 -8.86 9.48 -16.41
N ILE A 110 -8.30 8.84 -15.39
CA ILE A 110 -6.90 8.39 -15.35
C ILE A 110 -6.86 6.89 -15.66
N TYR A 111 -6.16 6.53 -16.73
CA TYR A 111 -5.88 5.16 -17.09
C TYR A 111 -4.62 4.63 -16.39
N VAL A 112 -4.76 3.56 -15.59
CA VAL A 112 -3.65 2.92 -14.87
C VAL A 112 -3.60 1.44 -15.18
N ARG A 113 -2.40 0.93 -15.50
CA ARG A 113 -2.11 -0.52 -15.51
C ARG A 113 -1.14 -0.87 -14.38
N GLN A 114 -1.66 -1.50 -13.33
CA GLN A 114 -0.89 -1.79 -12.13
C GLN A 114 0.28 -2.75 -12.40
N GLN A 115 1.46 -2.44 -11.84
CA GLN A 115 2.68 -3.20 -12.10
C GLN A 115 2.61 -4.63 -11.56
N LYS A 116 2.15 -4.80 -10.31
CA LYS A 116 2.15 -6.08 -9.60
C LYS A 116 1.06 -7.02 -10.11
N THR A 117 -0.13 -6.50 -10.30
CA THR A 117 -1.35 -7.28 -10.58
C THR A 117 -1.69 -7.33 -12.06
N LYS A 118 -1.16 -6.39 -12.86
CA LYS A 118 -1.53 -6.13 -14.27
C LYS A 118 -2.99 -5.72 -14.46
N THR A 119 -3.70 -5.37 -13.38
CA THR A 119 -5.07 -4.85 -13.44
C THR A 119 -5.07 -3.51 -14.17
N GLU A 120 -5.98 -3.37 -15.12
CA GLU A 120 -6.24 -2.13 -15.86
C GLU A 120 -7.45 -1.43 -15.24
N LEU A 121 -7.30 -0.14 -15.00
CA LEU A 121 -8.27 0.69 -14.28
C LEU A 121 -8.50 1.99 -15.03
N PHE A 122 -9.76 2.43 -15.07
CA PHE A 122 -10.15 3.76 -15.51
C PHE A 122 -10.74 4.47 -14.29
N ILE A 123 -10.01 5.44 -13.76
CA ILE A 123 -10.34 6.08 -12.49
C ILE A 123 -10.84 7.50 -12.79
N PRO A 124 -12.10 7.85 -12.46
CA PRO A 124 -12.57 9.22 -12.59
C PRO A 124 -11.68 10.20 -11.83
N ILE A 125 -11.32 11.32 -12.46
CA ILE A 125 -10.52 12.35 -11.79
C ILE A 125 -11.40 13.04 -10.76
N HIS A 126 -11.02 12.92 -9.49
CA HIS A 126 -11.67 13.65 -8.41
C HIS A 126 -11.46 15.16 -8.59
N PRO A 127 -12.46 16.03 -8.35
CA PRO A 127 -12.32 17.48 -8.53
C PRO A 127 -11.12 18.09 -7.82
N THR A 128 -10.83 17.67 -6.58
CA THR A 128 -9.63 18.12 -5.85
C THR A 128 -8.33 17.73 -6.54
N LEU A 129 -8.28 16.54 -7.16
CA LEU A 129 -7.10 16.13 -7.92
C LEU A 129 -6.98 16.91 -9.23
N GLN A 130 -8.10 17.21 -9.89
CA GLN A 130 -8.11 18.01 -11.12
C GLN A 130 -7.47 19.38 -10.87
N ILE A 131 -7.81 20.05 -9.76
CA ILE A 131 -7.23 21.35 -9.37
C ILE A 131 -5.69 21.29 -9.29
N GLU A 132 -5.14 20.21 -8.75
CA GLU A 132 -3.68 20.05 -8.63
C GLU A 132 -3.02 19.68 -9.96
N ILE A 133 -3.71 18.90 -10.80
CA ILE A 133 -3.26 18.60 -12.16
C ILE A 133 -3.23 19.86 -13.02
N ASP A 134 -4.24 20.72 -12.92
CA ASP A 134 -4.34 21.96 -13.70
C ASP A 134 -3.25 22.98 -13.32
N GLN A 135 -2.77 22.93 -12.07
CA GLN A 135 -1.66 23.76 -11.59
C GLN A 135 -0.28 23.18 -11.95
N TRP A 136 -0.21 21.94 -12.44
CA TRP A 136 1.05 21.32 -12.81
C TRP A 136 1.59 21.93 -14.11
N SER A 137 2.78 22.52 -14.03
CA SER A 137 3.45 23.20 -15.15
C SER A 137 4.68 22.45 -15.67
N GLY A 138 4.81 21.16 -15.32
CA GLY A 138 5.94 20.33 -15.75
C GLY A 138 5.88 19.93 -17.23
N ASN A 139 7.02 19.47 -17.77
CA ASN A 139 7.13 18.92 -19.13
C ASN A 139 7.67 17.49 -19.12
N SER A 140 7.21 16.68 -18.17
CA SER A 140 7.71 15.32 -17.94
C SER A 140 6.65 14.27 -18.25
N LYS A 141 7.09 13.05 -18.53
CA LYS A 141 6.18 11.91 -18.80
C LYS A 141 5.33 11.50 -17.60
N THR A 142 5.75 11.88 -16.40
CA THR A 142 5.05 11.59 -15.14
C THR A 142 4.85 12.89 -14.39
N PHE A 143 3.75 12.98 -13.64
CA PHE A 143 3.52 14.13 -12.73
C PHE A 143 4.57 14.19 -11.63
N LEU A 144 5.04 13.02 -11.19
CA LEU A 144 6.00 12.87 -10.12
C LEU A 144 7.41 12.64 -10.67
N THR A 145 8.30 13.60 -10.47
CA THR A 145 9.69 13.58 -10.91
C THR A 145 10.66 13.91 -9.77
N GLY A 146 11.88 13.40 -9.85
CA GLY A 146 12.98 13.84 -8.99
C GLY A 146 13.45 15.25 -9.36
N ALA A 147 14.34 15.82 -8.54
CA ALA A 147 14.86 17.18 -8.71
C ALA A 147 15.51 17.48 -10.08
N ARG A 148 15.94 16.45 -10.81
CA ARG A 148 16.53 16.56 -12.16
C ARG A 148 15.54 16.26 -13.30
N GLY A 149 14.23 16.20 -13.02
CA GLY A 149 13.18 15.88 -14.01
C GLY A 149 13.07 14.40 -14.38
N ASN A 150 13.90 13.52 -13.79
CA ASN A 150 13.85 12.08 -14.03
C ASN A 150 12.67 11.44 -13.29
N ALA A 151 12.17 10.31 -13.81
CA ALA A 151 11.14 9.52 -13.16
C ALA A 151 11.58 9.07 -11.75
N LEU A 152 10.66 9.17 -10.78
CA LEU A 152 10.93 8.80 -9.41
C LEU A 152 10.85 7.27 -9.23
N SER A 153 11.87 6.66 -8.60
CA SER A 153 11.78 5.25 -8.23
C SER A 153 10.80 5.06 -7.07
N ALA A 154 10.13 3.91 -6.98
CA ALA A 154 9.16 3.65 -5.91
C ALA A 154 9.76 3.72 -4.49
N ASN A 155 11.05 3.37 -4.34
CA ASN A 155 11.75 3.46 -3.06
C ASN A 155 12.25 4.88 -2.77
N GLY A 156 12.80 5.59 -3.78
CA GLY A 156 13.16 7.00 -3.63
C GLY A 156 11.94 7.84 -3.28
N PHE A 157 10.81 7.55 -3.92
CA PHE A 157 9.52 8.16 -3.58
C PHE A 157 9.10 7.91 -2.14
N TYR A 158 9.20 6.66 -1.67
CA TYR A 158 8.82 6.34 -0.30
C TYR A 158 9.60 7.16 0.73
N ASN A 159 10.92 7.28 0.55
CA ASN A 159 11.76 8.03 1.48
C ASN A 159 11.39 9.51 1.51
N VAL A 160 11.33 10.15 0.34
CA VAL A 160 10.98 11.58 0.24
C VAL A 160 9.57 11.85 0.77
N PHE A 161 8.61 10.95 0.51
CA PHE A 161 7.26 11.08 1.07
C PHE A 161 7.25 10.96 2.60
N LYS A 162 8.10 10.10 3.17
CA LYS A 162 8.25 9.98 4.64
C LYS A 162 8.82 11.26 5.24
N ASP A 163 9.79 11.88 4.58
CA ASP A 163 10.35 13.17 5.00
C ASP A 163 9.25 14.25 5.01
N TRP A 164 8.41 14.31 3.96
CA TRP A 164 7.28 15.24 3.93
C TRP A 164 6.21 14.98 5.00
N CYS A 165 6.01 13.72 5.40
CA CYS A 165 5.14 13.40 6.53
C CYS A 165 5.72 13.91 7.85
N GLN A 166 7.03 13.72 8.06
CA GLN A 166 7.73 14.20 9.24
C GLN A 166 7.69 15.73 9.32
N GLU A 167 7.94 16.42 8.20
CA GLU A 167 7.84 17.88 8.09
C GLU A 167 6.41 18.41 8.33
N ALA A 168 5.38 17.58 8.13
CA ALA A 168 3.99 17.87 8.46
C ALA A 168 3.62 17.51 9.91
N GLY A 169 4.57 17.04 10.71
CA GLY A 169 4.34 16.65 12.09
C GLY A 169 3.51 15.35 12.23
N LEU A 170 3.49 14.51 11.19
CA LEU A 170 2.72 13.28 11.20
C LEU A 170 3.47 12.14 11.92
N PRO A 171 2.73 11.17 12.51
CA PRO A 171 3.34 9.99 13.11
C PRO A 171 4.20 9.16 12.15
N ASP A 172 5.23 8.49 12.68
CA ASP A 172 6.18 7.70 11.88
C ASP A 172 5.56 6.53 11.12
N ASN A 173 4.38 6.06 11.53
CA ASN A 173 3.64 5.00 10.85
C ASN A 173 2.83 5.50 9.62
N CYS A 174 2.72 6.81 9.40
CA CYS A 174 2.12 7.38 8.19
C CYS A 174 2.96 7.04 6.96
N SER A 175 2.34 6.41 5.96
CA SER A 175 3.01 5.94 4.74
C SER A 175 2.08 5.97 3.53
N PRO A 176 2.60 5.92 2.28
CA PRO A 176 1.77 5.86 1.07
C PRO A 176 0.78 4.67 1.06
N HIS A 177 1.19 3.52 1.62
CA HIS A 177 0.29 2.37 1.71
C HIS A 177 -0.83 2.62 2.73
N GLY A 178 -0.52 3.30 3.83
CA GLY A 178 -1.53 3.73 4.80
C GLY A 178 -2.54 4.71 4.20
N LEU A 179 -2.09 5.58 3.30
CA LEU A 179 -2.98 6.51 2.61
C LEU A 179 -3.95 5.76 1.68
N ARG A 180 -3.46 4.76 0.92
CA ARG A 180 -4.33 3.86 0.13
C ARG A 180 -5.38 3.14 0.99
N LYS A 181 -5.03 2.75 2.21
CA LYS A 181 -5.99 2.18 3.16
C LYS A 181 -7.04 3.21 3.59
N ALA A 182 -6.65 4.46 3.80
CA ALA A 182 -7.56 5.54 4.10
C ALA A 182 -8.54 5.79 2.94
N VAL A 183 -8.10 5.69 1.67
CA VAL A 183 -9.01 5.76 0.51
C VAL A 183 -10.06 4.66 0.55
N ALA A 184 -9.63 3.41 0.74
CA ALA A 184 -10.55 2.27 0.82
C ALA A 184 -11.53 2.40 2.00
N ARG A 185 -11.05 2.90 3.15
CA ARG A 185 -11.88 3.23 4.33
C ARG A 185 -12.91 4.31 3.99
N ARG A 186 -12.49 5.47 3.47
CA ARG A 186 -13.38 6.59 3.15
C ARG A 186 -14.45 6.21 2.13
N LEU A 187 -14.09 5.43 1.11
CA LEU A 187 -15.08 4.91 0.15
C LEU A 187 -16.07 3.95 0.82
N ALA A 188 -15.61 3.08 1.72
CA ALA A 188 -16.50 2.21 2.49
C ALA A 188 -17.45 2.98 3.41
N GLU A 189 -16.95 4.02 4.09
CA GLU A 189 -17.74 4.93 4.93
C GLU A 189 -18.76 5.73 4.10
N ALA A 190 -18.41 6.10 2.86
CA ALA A 190 -19.31 6.70 1.89
C ALA A 190 -20.37 5.71 1.33
N GLY A 191 -20.31 4.44 1.72
CA GLY A 191 -21.30 3.42 1.35
C GLY A 191 -20.98 2.65 0.07
N CYS A 192 -19.77 2.81 -0.50
CA CYS A 192 -19.35 2.01 -1.64
C CYS A 192 -19.26 0.53 -1.27
N SER A 193 -19.78 -0.32 -2.15
CA SER A 193 -19.62 -1.77 -2.10
C SER A 193 -18.15 -2.17 -2.26
N PRO A 194 -17.78 -3.40 -1.84
CA PRO A 194 -16.42 -3.90 -2.07
C PRO A 194 -15.99 -3.88 -3.54
N HIS A 195 -16.92 -4.06 -4.47
CA HIS A 195 -16.65 -4.04 -5.91
C HIS A 195 -16.35 -2.63 -6.42
N GLU A 196 -17.12 -1.62 -5.98
CA GLU A 196 -16.87 -0.21 -6.33
C GLU A 196 -15.51 0.25 -5.78
N ILE A 197 -15.18 -0.10 -4.54
CA ILE A 197 -13.87 0.21 -3.96
C ILE A 197 -12.75 -0.50 -4.73
N ALA A 198 -12.96 -1.76 -5.12
CA ALA A 198 -11.99 -2.51 -5.92
C ALA A 198 -11.82 -1.95 -7.33
N ALA A 199 -12.86 -1.35 -7.93
CA ALA A 199 -12.78 -0.68 -9.23
C ALA A 199 -11.88 0.55 -9.20
N ILE A 200 -11.79 1.25 -8.06
CA ILE A 200 -10.86 2.38 -7.89
C ILE A 200 -9.46 1.87 -7.49
N THR A 201 -9.39 1.02 -6.47
CA THR A 201 -8.11 0.63 -5.86
C THR A 201 -7.39 -0.49 -6.62
N GLY A 202 -8.09 -1.30 -7.41
CA GLY A 202 -7.54 -2.44 -8.16
C GLY A 202 -7.21 -3.67 -7.33
N HIS A 203 -7.87 -3.87 -6.18
CA HIS A 203 -7.69 -5.11 -5.40
C HIS A 203 -8.22 -6.33 -6.18
N LYS A 204 -7.35 -7.33 -6.42
CA LYS A 204 -7.75 -8.59 -7.07
C LYS A 204 -8.67 -9.45 -6.20
N THR A 205 -8.47 -9.40 -4.89
CA THR A 205 -9.29 -10.13 -3.92
C THR A 205 -10.02 -9.14 -3.05
N LEU A 206 -11.31 -9.39 -2.80
CA LEU A 206 -12.14 -8.49 -1.99
C LEU A 206 -11.93 -8.66 -0.49
N SER A 207 -11.12 -9.60 -0.03
CA SER A 207 -10.93 -9.89 1.40
C SER A 207 -10.50 -8.66 2.21
N GLU A 208 -9.50 -7.91 1.71
CA GLU A 208 -9.02 -6.70 2.39
C GLU A 208 -10.04 -5.56 2.33
N VAL A 209 -10.73 -5.39 1.20
CA VAL A 209 -11.77 -4.37 1.03
C VAL A 209 -13.00 -4.66 1.90
N SER A 210 -13.39 -5.95 1.99
CA SER A 210 -14.52 -6.42 2.79
C SER A 210 -14.34 -6.15 4.28
N ARG A 211 -13.09 -6.06 4.76
CA ARG A 211 -12.79 -5.66 6.14
C ARG A 211 -13.24 -4.23 6.40
N TYR A 212 -12.95 -3.30 5.48
CA TYR A 212 -13.33 -1.88 5.63
C TYR A 212 -14.84 -1.70 5.56
N THR A 213 -15.51 -2.36 4.61
CA THR A 213 -16.97 -2.27 4.48
C THR A 213 -17.72 -2.88 5.66
N ARG A 214 -17.23 -4.00 6.22
CA ARG A 214 -17.81 -4.59 7.45
C ARG A 214 -17.66 -3.64 8.64
N ALA A 215 -16.49 -3.03 8.81
CA ALA A 215 -16.26 -2.08 9.90
C ALA A 215 -17.17 -0.85 9.78
N ALA A 216 -17.22 -0.22 8.60
CA ALA A 216 -18.08 0.93 8.34
C ALA A 216 -19.58 0.59 8.51
N SER A 217 -20.00 -0.58 8.01
CA SER A 217 -21.37 -1.07 8.19
C SER A 217 -21.70 -1.31 9.66
N GLN A 218 -20.80 -1.94 10.42
CA GLN A 218 -20.99 -2.18 11.86
C GLN A 218 -21.15 -0.86 12.63
N GLN A 219 -20.31 0.14 12.36
CA GLN A 219 -20.43 1.46 12.98
C GLN A 219 -21.79 2.12 12.67
N LYS A 220 -22.17 2.17 11.39
CA LYS A 220 -23.47 2.73 10.97
C LYS A 220 -24.66 2.00 11.59
N MET A 221 -24.58 0.66 11.70
CA MET A 221 -25.60 -0.15 12.37
C MET A 221 -25.67 0.15 13.87
N ALA A 222 -24.52 0.34 14.53
CA ALA A 222 -24.48 0.70 15.95
C ALA A 222 -25.12 2.08 16.20
N GLU A 223 -24.75 3.10 15.43
CA GLU A 223 -25.34 4.44 15.51
C GLU A 223 -26.86 4.42 15.28
N THR A 224 -27.30 3.67 14.26
CA THR A 224 -28.72 3.52 13.95
C THR A 224 -29.48 2.79 15.07
N SER A 225 -28.85 1.76 15.68
CA SER A 225 -29.45 0.98 16.76
C SER A 225 -29.58 1.80 18.04
N VAL A 226 -28.56 2.59 18.40
CA VAL A 226 -28.62 3.50 19.54
C VAL A 226 -29.72 4.55 19.36
N LYS A 227 -29.88 5.12 18.15
CA LYS A 227 -30.99 6.05 17.85
C LYS A 227 -32.38 5.42 18.00
N LYS A 228 -32.49 4.09 17.96
CA LYS A 228 -33.75 3.34 18.15
C LYS A 228 -34.03 2.99 19.62
N LEU A 229 -33.02 3.08 20.49
CA LEU A 229 -33.24 3.01 21.94
C LEU A 229 -33.92 4.31 22.36
N ARG A 230 -35.25 4.27 22.45
CA ARG A 230 -36.05 5.30 23.13
C ARG A 230 -36.13 4.98 24.61
#